data_AF-A0ABD2PT89-F1
#
_entry.id   AF-A0ABD2PT89-F1
#
_cell.length_a   1.000
_cell.length_b   1.000
_cell.length_c   1.000
_cell.angle_alpha   90.00
_cell.angle_beta   90.00
_cell.angle_gamma   90.00
#
_symmetry.space_group_name_H-M   'P 1'
#
loop_
_entity.id
_entity.type
_entity.pdbx_description
1 polymer ?
#
loop_
_entity_poly.entity_id
_entity_poly.type
_entity_poly.pdbx_seq_one_letter_code
_entity_poly.pdbx_strand_id
1 'polypeptide(L)'
;MRVTFCRGADVLAINIDGNMPYDICDDDETLDVIESEMGRQNIRQEDIDEKRKVPEMEMLRDMKEVLKRREDLNKLDRQGAAPLHVACCLGYEEVARFLLDSGADPNLADAEGWLPTHIAVCWCQVS
;
A
#
# COMPACT_ATOMS: atom_id res chain seq x y z
N MET A 1 1.61 9.44 -24.67
CA MET A 1 1.84 10.85 -24.25
C MET A 1 3.33 10.97 -23.99
N ARG A 2 4.06 11.88 -24.64
CA ARG A 2 5.50 12.07 -24.37
C ARG A 2 5.64 12.73 -23.00
N VAL A 3 5.98 11.96 -21.98
CA VAL A 3 6.16 12.48 -20.62
C VAL A 3 7.45 13.30 -20.62
N THR A 4 7.30 14.62 -20.53
CA THR A 4 8.36 15.50 -20.06
C THR A 4 8.68 15.12 -18.62
N PHE A 5 9.55 14.12 -18.41
CA PHE A 5 10.15 13.85 -17.11
C PHE A 5 11.06 15.04 -16.78
N CYS A 6 10.48 16.02 -16.10
CA CYS A 6 11.20 17.16 -15.59
C CYS A 6 12.27 16.66 -14.61
N ARG A 7 13.52 17.04 -14.85
CA ARG A 7 14.62 16.90 -13.88
C ARG A 7 14.12 17.26 -12.49
N GLY A 8 14.21 16.33 -11.54
CA GLY A 8 13.80 16.51 -10.15
C GLY A 8 12.42 15.94 -9.77
N ALA A 9 11.79 15.14 -10.63
CA ALA A 9 10.66 14.31 -10.22
C ALA A 9 11.11 13.24 -9.20
N ASP A 10 10.27 12.98 -8.20
CA ASP A 10 10.49 11.91 -7.23
C ASP A 10 10.17 10.56 -7.89
N VAL A 11 11.22 9.82 -8.23
CA VAL A 11 11.13 8.50 -8.88
C VAL A 11 10.77 7.37 -7.90
N LEU A 12 10.71 7.64 -6.59
CA LEU A 12 10.28 6.70 -5.56
C LEU A 12 8.88 7.03 -5.01
N ALA A 13 8.16 7.97 -5.65
CA ALA A 13 6.82 8.33 -5.25
C ALA A 13 5.84 7.16 -5.45
N ILE A 14 5.22 6.73 -4.36
CA ILE A 14 4.22 5.66 -4.37
C ILE A 14 2.81 6.20 -4.57
N ASN A 15 1.99 5.48 -5.33
CA ASN A 15 0.56 5.78 -5.45
C ASN A 15 -0.25 5.14 -4.29
N ILE A 16 -1.57 5.27 -4.35
CA ILE A 16 -2.49 4.70 -3.34
C ILE A 16 -2.46 3.15 -3.26
N ASP A 17 -1.99 2.50 -4.32
CA ASP A 17 -1.87 1.04 -4.41
C ASP A 17 -0.49 0.55 -3.95
N GLY A 18 0.41 1.47 -3.58
CA GLY A 18 1.79 1.16 -3.16
C GLY A 18 2.79 1.02 -4.31
N ASN A 19 2.39 1.31 -5.55
CA ASN A 19 3.24 1.18 -6.73
C ASN A 19 4.06 2.44 -6.96
N MET A 20 5.35 2.27 -7.26
CA MET A 20 6.24 3.35 -7.73
C MET A 20 6.10 3.56 -9.24
N PRO A 21 6.61 4.67 -9.81
CA PRO A 21 6.52 4.93 -11.25
C PRO A 21 7.17 3.81 -12.09
N TYR A 22 8.20 3.16 -11.55
CA TYR A 22 8.84 2.00 -12.15
C TYR A 22 7.90 0.78 -12.25
N ASP A 23 7.01 0.59 -11.28
CA ASP A 23 6.12 -0.59 -11.20
C ASP A 23 4.94 -0.49 -12.20
N ILE A 24 4.62 0.73 -12.66
CA ILE A 24 3.47 1.01 -13.54
C ILE A 24 3.87 1.41 -14.97
N CYS A 25 5.17 1.45 -15.30
CA CYS A 25 5.58 1.79 -16.65
C CYS A 25 5.40 0.60 -17.59
N ASP A 26 4.77 0.83 -18.73
CA ASP A 26 4.42 -0.21 -19.71
C ASP A 26 5.37 -0.25 -20.92
N ASP A 27 6.34 0.67 -21.00
CA ASP A 27 7.25 0.83 -22.13
C ASP A 27 8.72 1.02 -21.71
N ASP A 28 9.62 0.40 -22.48
CA ASP A 28 11.06 0.40 -22.22
C ASP A 28 11.67 1.80 -22.27
N GLU A 29 11.13 2.72 -23.07
CA GLU A 29 11.65 4.10 -23.18
C GLU A 29 11.46 4.86 -21.86
N THR A 30 10.30 4.69 -21.22
CA THR A 30 10.00 5.27 -19.92
C THR A 30 10.80 4.60 -18.81
N LEU A 31 10.97 3.28 -18.87
CA LEU A 31 11.79 2.51 -17.92
C LEU A 31 13.24 3.01 -17.92
N ASP A 32 13.87 3.14 -19.09
CA ASP A 32 15.25 3.62 -19.26
C ASP A 32 15.45 5.02 -18.65
N VAL A 33 14.45 5.90 -18.77
CA VAL A 33 14.50 7.25 -18.19
C VAL A 33 14.45 7.19 -16.66
N ILE A 34 13.57 6.36 -16.09
CA ILE A 34 13.46 6.18 -14.64
C ILE A 34 14.76 5.60 -14.09
N GLU A 35 15.31 4.54 -14.71
CA GLU A 35 16.57 3.93 -14.29
C GLU A 35 17.75 4.91 -14.37
N SER A 36 17.80 5.73 -15.43
CA SER A 36 18.84 6.77 -15.57
C SER A 36 18.75 7.82 -14.46
N GLU A 37 17.54 8.26 -14.10
CA GLU A 37 17.34 9.21 -13.00
C GLU A 37 17.66 8.59 -11.64
N MET A 38 17.28 7.32 -11.40
CA MET A 38 17.66 6.59 -10.19
C MET A 38 19.19 6.51 -10.04
N GLY A 39 19.90 6.20 -11.13
CA GLY A 39 21.36 6.20 -11.16
C GLY A 39 21.96 7.59 -10.91
N ARG A 40 21.37 8.66 -11.46
CA ARG A 40 21.79 10.05 -11.22
C ARG A 40 21.59 10.48 -9.76
N GLN A 41 20.52 10.03 -9.13
CA GLN A 41 20.19 10.32 -7.74
C GLN A 41 20.91 9.37 -6.76
N ASN A 42 21.68 8.39 -7.27
CA ASN A 42 22.38 7.37 -6.50
C ASN A 42 21.44 6.57 -5.58
N ILE A 43 20.22 6.32 -6.07
CA ILE A 43 19.21 5.50 -5.40
C ILE A 43 19.64 4.03 -5.45
N ARG A 44 19.66 3.39 -4.30
CA ARG A 44 19.99 1.96 -4.14
C ARG A 44 18.73 1.15 -3.90
N GLN A 45 18.85 -0.16 -4.07
CA GLN A 45 17.75 -1.09 -3.79
C GLN A 45 17.22 -0.95 -2.35
N GLU A 46 18.12 -0.68 -1.39
CA GLU A 46 17.73 -0.44 0.01
C GLU A 46 16.79 0.77 0.16
N ASP A 47 17.03 1.86 -0.59
CA ASP A 47 16.21 3.07 -0.53
C ASP A 47 14.79 2.80 -1.12
N ILE A 48 14.73 1.97 -2.16
CA ILE A 48 13.49 1.49 -2.78
C ILE A 48 12.69 0.64 -1.79
N ASP A 49 13.34 -0.34 -1.17
CA ASP A 49 12.73 -1.28 -0.23
C ASP A 49 12.25 -0.56 1.04
N GLU A 50 13.01 0.43 1.52
CA GLU A 50 12.59 1.31 2.61
C GLU A 50 11.33 2.08 2.22
N LYS A 51 11.26 2.63 1.01
CA LYS A 51 10.10 3.38 0.55
C LYS A 51 8.84 2.53 0.39
N ARG A 52 8.96 1.32 -0.15
CA ARG A 52 7.83 0.39 -0.28
C ARG A 52 7.21 -0.01 1.06
N LYS A 53 7.99 -0.02 2.14
CA LYS A 53 7.48 -0.35 3.49
C LYS A 53 6.75 0.80 4.17
N VAL A 54 6.96 2.04 3.73
CA VAL A 54 6.40 3.23 4.41
C VAL A 54 4.88 3.16 4.57
N PRO A 55 4.08 2.83 3.54
CA PRO A 55 2.62 2.77 3.67
C PRO A 55 2.13 1.79 4.72
N GLU A 56 2.66 0.56 4.70
CA GLU A 56 2.30 -0.47 5.66
C GLU A 56 2.67 -0.03 7.08
N MET A 57 3.87 0.54 7.26
CA MET A 57 4.32 1.07 8.55
C MET A 57 3.45 2.22 9.04
N GLU A 58 3.03 3.13 8.17
CA GLU A 58 2.14 4.25 8.50
C GLU A 58 0.75 3.75 8.91
N MET A 59 0.18 2.82 8.14
CA MET A 59 -1.10 2.21 8.49
C MET A 59 -1.02 1.47 9.84
N LEU A 60 0.06 0.71 10.08
CA LEU A 60 0.28 0.02 11.35
C LEU A 60 0.36 1.01 12.52
N ARG A 61 1.04 2.14 12.32
CA ARG A 61 1.13 3.21 13.32
C ARG A 61 -0.24 3.80 13.62
N ASP A 62 -1.04 4.07 12.59
CA ASP A 62 -2.39 4.60 12.76
C ASP A 62 -3.29 3.62 13.50
N MET A 63 -3.24 2.32 13.17
CA MET A 63 -4.02 1.30 13.88
C MET A 63 -3.62 1.17 15.36
N LYS A 64 -2.33 1.34 15.67
CA LYS A 64 -1.86 1.40 17.07
C LYS A 64 -2.42 2.63 17.80
N GLU A 65 -2.56 3.77 17.14
CA GLU A 65 -3.16 4.97 17.74
C GLU A 65 -4.68 4.85 17.91
N VAL A 66 -5.39 4.23 16.96
CA VAL A 66 -6.83 3.92 17.07
C VAL A 66 -7.10 3.10 18.33
N LEU A 67 -6.31 2.05 18.60
CA LEU A 67 -6.42 1.25 19.82
C LEU A 67 -6.12 2.04 21.10
N LYS A 68 -5.10 2.90 21.09
CA LYS A 68 -4.81 3.77 22.25
C LYS A 68 -5.99 4.68 22.59
N ARG A 69 -6.71 5.15 21.58
CA ARG A 69 -7.92 5.96 21.73
C ARG A 69 -9.17 5.14 22.06
N ARG A 70 -9.06 3.80 22.12
CA ARG A 70 -10.16 2.85 22.33
C ARG A 70 -11.26 2.99 21.28
N GLU A 71 -10.85 3.36 20.07
CA GLU A 71 -11.72 3.40 18.91
C GLU A 71 -11.90 1.98 18.33
N ASP A 72 -12.99 1.76 17.60
CA ASP A 72 -13.34 0.46 17.05
C ASP A 72 -12.53 0.15 15.78
N LEU A 73 -11.81 -0.97 15.77
CA LEU A 73 -11.06 -1.47 14.61
C LEU A 73 -11.96 -2.01 13.49
N ASN A 74 -13.24 -2.23 13.76
CA ASN A 74 -14.24 -2.69 12.80
C ASN A 74 -15.01 -1.53 12.16
N LYS A 75 -14.65 -0.29 12.47
CA LYS A 75 -15.30 0.89 11.92
C LYS A 75 -15.09 0.95 10.41
N LEU A 76 -16.20 1.01 9.69
CA LEU A 76 -16.20 1.16 8.24
C LEU A 76 -15.85 2.60 7.83
N ASP A 77 -15.05 2.73 6.78
CA ASP A 77 -14.78 4.00 6.12
C ASP A 77 -15.96 4.46 5.24
N ARG A 78 -15.74 5.48 4.41
CA ARG A 78 -16.80 6.02 3.52
C ARG A 78 -17.16 5.09 2.37
N GLN A 79 -16.29 4.15 2.04
CA GLN A 79 -16.46 3.13 1.03
C GLN A 79 -17.07 1.85 1.62
N GLY A 80 -17.26 1.81 2.95
CA GLY A 80 -17.79 0.66 3.65
C GLY A 80 -16.75 -0.41 3.96
N ALA A 81 -15.46 -0.09 3.81
CA ALA A 81 -14.37 -1.00 4.14
C ALA A 81 -13.90 -0.80 5.58
N ALA A 82 -13.73 -1.90 6.32
CA ALA A 82 -13.01 -1.89 7.59
C ALA A 82 -11.48 -1.88 7.34
N PRO A 83 -10.66 -1.42 8.29
CA PRO A 83 -9.20 -1.47 8.19
C PRO A 83 -8.63 -2.82 7.74
N LEU A 84 -9.23 -3.94 8.17
CA LEU A 84 -8.79 -5.28 7.77
C LEU A 84 -9.01 -5.56 6.28
N HIS A 85 -10.07 -5.02 5.67
CA HIS A 85 -10.29 -5.12 4.21
C HIS A 85 -9.18 -4.41 3.45
N VAL A 86 -8.81 -3.20 3.88
CA VAL A 86 -7.76 -2.40 3.25
C VAL A 86 -6.40 -3.10 3.36
N ALA A 87 -6.06 -3.61 4.54
CA ALA A 87 -4.81 -4.36 4.75
C ALA A 87 -4.74 -5.61 3.85
N CYS A 88 -5.84 -6.36 3.72
CA CYS A 88 -5.93 -7.51 2.82
C CYS A 88 -5.83 -7.13 1.34
N CYS A 89 -6.41 -5.99 0.94
CA CYS A 89 -6.38 -5.51 -0.45
C CYS A 89 -4.96 -5.12 -0.88
N LEU A 90 -4.22 -4.48 0.02
CA LEU A 90 -2.87 -3.96 -0.24
C LEU A 90 -1.76 -4.98 0.06
N GLY A 91 -2.10 -6.17 0.57
CA GLY A 91 -1.11 -7.20 0.94
C GLY A 91 -0.29 -6.85 2.19
N TYR A 92 -0.80 -5.97 3.07
CA TYR A 92 -0.10 -5.53 4.29
C TYR A 92 -0.24 -6.58 5.40
N GLU A 93 0.59 -7.62 5.32
CA GLU A 93 0.56 -8.77 6.22
C GLU A 93 0.79 -8.40 7.69
N GLU A 94 1.68 -7.45 7.98
CA GLU A 94 1.97 -7.03 9.36
C GLU A 94 0.77 -6.31 9.97
N VAL A 95 0.13 -5.43 9.18
CA VAL A 95 -1.10 -4.74 9.60
C VAL A 95 -2.26 -5.72 9.77
N ALA A 96 -2.46 -6.62 8.82
CA ALA A 96 -3.53 -7.61 8.90
C ALA A 96 -3.38 -8.51 10.14
N ARG A 97 -2.17 -9.00 10.40
CA ARG A 97 -1.88 -9.78 11.61
C ARG A 97 -2.13 -8.97 12.88
N PHE A 98 -1.63 -7.72 12.93
CA PHE A 98 -1.85 -6.85 14.08
C PHE A 98 -3.34 -6.60 14.37
N LEU A 99 -4.16 -6.37 13.34
CA LEU A 99 -5.60 -6.16 13.47
C LEU A 99 -6.30 -7.40 14.01
N LEU A 100 -5.98 -8.59 13.48
CA LEU A 100 -6.55 -9.87 13.94
C LEU A 100 -6.17 -10.16 15.40
N ASP A 101 -4.90 -10.00 15.76
CA ASP A 101 -4.43 -10.17 17.13
C ASP A 101 -5.07 -9.16 18.10
N SER A 102 -5.49 -8.01 17.58
CA SER A 102 -6.18 -6.95 18.33
C SER A 102 -7.71 -7.10 18.34
N GLY A 103 -8.26 -8.18 17.78
CA GLY A 103 -9.69 -8.50 17.83
C GLY A 103 -10.55 -7.89 16.74
N ALA A 104 -9.97 -7.45 15.62
CA ALA A 104 -10.75 -7.13 14.43
C ALA A 104 -11.53 -8.38 13.94
N ASP A 105 -12.75 -8.17 13.44
CA ASP A 105 -13.60 -9.26 12.98
C ASP A 105 -13.20 -9.70 11.56
N PRO A 106 -12.65 -10.92 11.37
CA PRO A 106 -12.28 -11.41 10.05
C PRO A 106 -13.50 -11.74 9.17
N ASN A 107 -14.71 -11.74 9.75
CA ASN A 107 -15.95 -12.06 9.06
C ASN A 107 -16.87 -10.85 8.83
N LEU A 108 -16.39 -9.65 9.10
CA LEU A 108 -17.14 -8.44 8.81
C LEU A 108 -17.22 -8.23 7.30
N ALA A 109 -18.42 -8.11 6.75
CA ALA A 109 -18.59 -7.79 5.33
C ALA A 109 -18.50 -6.27 5.09
N ASP A 110 -17.88 -5.89 3.97
CA ASP A 110 -17.91 -4.51 3.47
C ASP A 110 -19.28 -4.14 2.85
N ALA A 111 -19.38 -2.93 2.28
CA ALA A 111 -20.62 -2.45 1.65
C ALA A 111 -21.10 -3.31 0.47
N GLU A 112 -20.20 -4.02 -0.21
CA GLU A 112 -20.50 -4.89 -1.34
C GLU A 112 -20.66 -6.36 -0.91
N GLY A 113 -20.60 -6.64 0.39
CA GLY A 113 -20.74 -7.99 0.95
C GLY A 113 -19.45 -8.81 0.91
N TRP A 114 -18.30 -8.20 0.61
CA TRP A 114 -17.03 -8.88 0.58
C TRP A 114 -16.44 -9.00 1.97
N LEU A 115 -15.88 -10.17 2.27
CA LEU A 115 -15.14 -10.44 3.48
C LEU A 115 -13.67 -10.05 3.25
N PRO A 116 -12.90 -9.72 4.31
CA PRO A 116 -11.48 -9.45 4.18
C PRO A 116 -10.73 -10.60 3.49
N THR A 117 -11.15 -11.85 3.74
CA THR A 117 -10.59 -13.05 3.10
C THR A 117 -10.91 -13.14 1.61
N HIS A 118 -12.11 -12.71 1.17
CA HIS A 118 -12.41 -12.65 -0.26
C HIS A 118 -11.51 -11.64 -0.96
N ILE A 119 -11.29 -10.47 -0.33
CA ILE A 119 -10.40 -9.43 -0.83
C ILE A 119 -8.95 -9.95 -0.91
N ALA A 120 -8.47 -10.59 0.15
CA ALA A 120 -7.11 -11.16 0.17
C ALA A 120 -6.88 -12.16 -0.97
N VAL A 121 -7.87 -12.97 -1.35
CA VAL A 121 -7.72 -13.95 -2.43
C VAL A 121 -7.83 -13.29 -3.82
N CYS A 122 -8.69 -12.28 -3.98
CA CYS A 122 -8.93 -11.68 -5.28
C CYS A 122 -7.92 -10.58 -5.65
N TRP A 123 -7.41 -9.84 -4.66
CA TRP A 123 -6.66 -8.59 -4.89
C TRP A 123 -5.33 -8.52 -4.16
N CYS A 124 -4.99 -9.44 -3.26
CA CYS A 124 -3.65 -9.43 -2.67
C CYS A 124 -2.61 -9.59 -3.78
N GLN A 125 -1.74 -8.60 -3.90
CA GLN A 125 -0.56 -8.69 -4.73
C GLN A 125 0.46 -9.60 -4.05
N VAL A 126 0.31 -10.90 -4.27
CA VAL A 126 1.39 -11.86 -4.02
C VAL A 126 2.46 -11.55 -5.06
N SER A 127 3.43 -10.71 -4.68
CA SER A 127 4.61 -10.38 -5.50
C SER A 127 5.71 -11.42 -5.35
#